data_AF-A0A7F8R7A8-F1
#
_entry.id   AF-A0A7F8R7A8-F1
#
_cell.length_a   1.000
_cell.length_b   1.000
_cell.length_c   1.000
_cell.angle_alpha   90.00
_cell.angle_beta   90.00
_cell.angle_gamma   90.00
#
_symmetry.space_group_name_H-M   'P 1'
#
loop_
_entity.id
_entity.type
_entity.pdbx_description
1 polymer ?
#
loop_
_entity_poly.entity_id
_entity_poly.type
_entity_poly.pdbx_seq_one_letter_code
_entity_poly.pdbx_strand_id
1 'polypeptide(L)'
;MSQGPARRQRPPKDPLRHLRTREKRGAAWEPGGPNTVYLQVVAAGGRDVGAALYVFSEYNRYLFNCGEGVQRLMQEHKLKVARLDNIFLTRMHWCNVGGLCGMILTLKETGLPKCVLSGPPQLEKYLEAIKIFSGPLKGIDLAVRPHSAPEYKDETMTVFQIPIYSEHKCGERRSSQSPERLSPGRSSDSGSAEKEQHLPDGIGQKKSGRDPSLVVAFVCKLHVKKGNFLVLKAKELGLPV
;
A
#
# COMPACT_ATOMS: atom_id res chain seq x y z
N MET A 1 -30.50 -41.52 27.38
CA MET A 1 -29.80 -40.26 27.11
C MET A 1 -28.64 -40.56 26.16
N SER A 2 -28.78 -40.19 24.88
CA SER A 2 -27.79 -40.47 23.83
C SER A 2 -26.73 -39.37 23.84
N GLN A 3 -25.49 -39.69 24.22
CA GLN A 3 -24.37 -38.76 24.10
C GLN A 3 -23.88 -38.76 22.65
N GLY A 4 -24.08 -37.65 21.95
CA GLY A 4 -23.52 -37.42 20.62
C GLY A 4 -21.98 -37.28 20.66
N PRO A 5 -21.27 -37.62 19.57
CA PRO A 5 -19.82 -37.65 19.57
C PRO A 5 -19.23 -36.24 19.73
N ALA A 6 -18.25 -36.12 20.63
CA ALA A 6 -17.51 -34.89 20.88
C ALA A 6 -16.89 -34.35 19.57
N ARG A 7 -17.30 -33.15 19.19
CA ARG A 7 -16.82 -32.44 17.99
C ARG A 7 -15.34 -32.14 18.16
N ARG A 8 -14.47 -32.95 17.54
CA ARG A 8 -13.01 -32.71 17.48
C ARG A 8 -12.76 -31.27 17.02
N GLN A 9 -12.13 -30.46 17.88
CA GLN A 9 -11.70 -29.12 17.51
C GLN A 9 -10.69 -29.23 16.36
N ARG A 10 -10.95 -28.52 15.26
CA ARG A 10 -10.04 -28.47 14.13
C ARG A 10 -8.73 -27.83 14.61
N PRO A 11 -7.56 -28.38 14.26
CA PRO A 11 -6.29 -27.79 14.66
C PRO A 11 -6.23 -26.33 14.18
N PRO A 12 -5.62 -25.42 14.96
CA PRO A 12 -5.50 -24.02 14.59
C PRO A 12 -4.80 -23.92 13.22
N LYS A 13 -5.41 -23.16 12.30
CA LYS A 13 -4.86 -22.96 10.96
C LYS A 13 -3.58 -22.15 11.08
N ASP A 14 -2.43 -22.77 10.82
CA ASP A 14 -1.13 -22.08 10.74
C ASP A 14 -1.22 -20.95 9.68
N PRO A 15 -1.15 -19.66 10.10
CA PRO A 15 -1.25 -18.53 9.19
C PRO A 15 -0.08 -18.50 8.19
N LEU A 16 1.07 -19.09 8.55
CA LEU A 16 2.32 -19.07 7.78
C LEU A 16 2.55 -20.32 6.92
N ARG A 17 1.59 -21.26 6.87
CA ARG A 17 1.68 -22.46 6.02
C ARG A 17 1.99 -22.14 4.55
N HIS A 18 1.44 -21.03 4.05
CA HIS A 18 1.65 -20.62 2.66
C HIS A 18 3.07 -20.13 2.41
N LEU A 19 3.69 -19.44 3.37
CA LEU A 19 5.09 -19.03 3.29
C LEU A 19 6.03 -20.24 3.25
N ARG A 20 5.81 -21.24 4.12
CA ARG A 20 6.55 -22.52 4.09
C ARG A 20 6.35 -23.27 2.76
N THR A 21 5.16 -23.15 2.17
CA THR A 21 4.88 -23.75 0.85
C THR A 21 5.65 -23.01 -0.24
N ARG A 22 5.82 -21.69 -0.14
CA ARG A 22 6.64 -20.89 -1.05
C ARG A 22 8.13 -21.24 -0.92
N GLU A 23 8.67 -21.28 0.30
CA GLU A 23 10.07 -21.66 0.54
C GLU A 23 10.41 -23.04 -0.02
N LYS A 24 9.50 -24.01 0.11
CA LYS A 24 9.65 -25.35 -0.49
C LYS A 24 9.63 -25.35 -2.03
N ARG A 25 8.94 -24.38 -2.67
CA ARG A 25 8.92 -24.24 -4.14
C ARG A 25 10.16 -23.52 -4.67
N GLY A 26 10.78 -22.66 -3.87
CA GLY A 26 11.96 -21.87 -4.27
C GLY A 26 13.18 -22.70 -4.71
N ALA A 27 13.24 -23.99 -4.35
CA ALA A 27 14.31 -24.90 -4.80
C ALA A 27 14.14 -25.42 -6.24
N ALA A 28 12.97 -25.25 -6.86
CA ALA A 28 12.64 -25.75 -8.20
C ALA A 28 12.07 -24.61 -9.06
N TRP A 29 12.90 -23.59 -9.34
CA TRP A 29 12.46 -22.40 -10.05
C TRP A 29 12.58 -22.60 -11.57
N GLU A 30 11.51 -23.05 -12.20
CA GLU A 30 11.21 -22.71 -13.59
C GLU A 30 10.13 -21.62 -13.65
N PRO A 31 10.17 -20.68 -14.61
CA PRO A 31 9.21 -19.60 -14.74
C PRO A 31 7.87 -20.10 -15.31
N GLY A 32 7.15 -20.90 -14.54
CA GLY A 32 5.75 -21.20 -14.79
C GLY A 32 4.88 -20.07 -14.27
N GLY A 33 4.27 -19.28 -15.16
CA GLY A 33 3.31 -18.24 -14.78
C GLY A 33 2.09 -18.78 -14.02
N PRO A 34 1.29 -17.91 -13.38
CA PRO A 34 0.10 -18.30 -12.62
C PRO A 34 -0.98 -18.92 -13.52
N ASN A 35 -1.75 -19.87 -12.98
CA ASN A 35 -2.91 -20.45 -13.69
C ASN A 35 -4.06 -19.44 -13.83
N THR A 36 -4.40 -18.80 -12.71
CA THR A 36 -5.48 -17.83 -12.64
C THR A 36 -5.07 -16.71 -11.71
N VAL A 37 -5.37 -15.48 -12.11
CA VAL A 37 -5.22 -14.28 -11.29
C VAL A 37 -6.59 -13.69 -11.11
N TYR A 38 -6.97 -13.46 -9.86
CA TYR A 38 -8.24 -12.86 -9.51
C TYR A 38 -8.00 -11.40 -9.10
N LEU A 39 -8.86 -10.52 -9.61
CA LEU A 39 -8.91 -9.13 -9.20
C LEU A 39 -10.24 -8.89 -8.52
N GLN A 40 -10.19 -8.35 -7.31
CA GLN A 40 -11.37 -8.00 -6.53
C GLN A 40 -11.30 -6.53 -6.14
N VAL A 41 -12.37 -5.81 -6.43
CA VAL A 41 -12.55 -4.43 -5.95
C VAL A 41 -12.94 -4.50 -4.49
N VAL A 42 -12.07 -4.02 -3.59
CA VAL A 42 -12.35 -3.96 -2.15
C VAL A 42 -13.15 -2.71 -1.83
N ALA A 43 -12.82 -1.60 -2.48
CA ALA A 43 -13.52 -0.35 -2.36
C ALA A 43 -13.55 0.36 -3.71
N ALA A 44 -14.74 0.79 -4.13
CA ALA A 44 -14.96 1.40 -5.44
C ALA A 44 -14.53 2.90 -5.51
N GLY A 45 -14.22 3.52 -4.36
CA GLY A 45 -13.94 4.95 -4.28
C GLY A 45 -15.22 5.77 -4.16
N GLY A 46 -15.51 6.23 -2.94
CA GLY A 46 -16.61 7.13 -2.60
C GLY A 46 -16.10 8.38 -1.89
N ARG A 47 -17.03 9.19 -1.36
CA ARG A 47 -16.68 10.42 -0.63
C ARG A 47 -15.89 10.12 0.66
N ASP A 48 -16.18 8.98 1.29
CA ASP A 48 -15.63 8.62 2.60
C ASP A 48 -14.65 7.43 2.55
N VAL A 49 -14.64 6.67 1.44
CA VAL A 49 -13.80 5.47 1.29
C VAL A 49 -12.95 5.61 0.03
N GLY A 50 -11.62 5.48 0.17
CA GLY A 50 -10.71 5.48 -0.98
C GLY A 50 -10.84 4.25 -1.86
N ALA A 51 -10.47 4.37 -3.13
CA ALA A 51 -10.48 3.24 -4.06
C ALA A 51 -9.35 2.25 -3.72
N ALA A 52 -9.68 0.97 -3.60
CA ALA A 52 -8.73 -0.09 -3.28
C ALA A 52 -9.02 -1.37 -4.07
N LEU A 53 -7.97 -1.98 -4.61
CA LEU A 53 -8.04 -3.23 -5.37
C LEU A 53 -7.19 -4.30 -4.70
N TYR A 54 -7.72 -5.50 -4.61
CA TYR A 54 -7.01 -6.67 -4.11
C TYR A 54 -6.83 -7.68 -5.24
N VAL A 55 -5.58 -7.93 -5.59
CA VAL A 55 -5.22 -8.90 -6.62
C VAL A 55 -4.59 -10.10 -5.92
N PHE A 56 -5.07 -11.30 -6.23
CA PHE A 56 -4.51 -12.50 -5.65
C PHE A 56 -4.32 -13.60 -6.69
N SER A 57 -3.19 -14.28 -6.57
CA SER A 57 -2.88 -15.50 -7.31
C SER A 57 -2.70 -16.68 -6.37
N GLU A 58 -2.34 -17.83 -6.93
CA GLU A 58 -1.92 -19.00 -6.16
C GLU A 58 -0.64 -18.74 -5.35
N TYR A 59 0.23 -17.87 -5.86
CA TYR A 59 1.54 -17.58 -5.30
C TYR A 59 1.51 -16.35 -4.41
N ASN A 60 1.13 -15.18 -4.93
CA ASN A 60 1.30 -13.90 -4.25
C ASN A 60 -0.03 -13.15 -4.12
N ARG A 61 -0.09 -12.22 -3.16
CA ARG A 61 -1.20 -11.26 -3.03
C ARG A 61 -0.71 -9.84 -3.00
N TYR A 62 -1.50 -8.98 -3.63
CA TYR A 62 -1.21 -7.57 -3.85
C TYR A 62 -2.41 -6.74 -3.42
N LEU A 63 -2.13 -5.62 -2.76
CA LEU A 63 -3.12 -4.61 -2.43
C LEU A 63 -2.71 -3.30 -3.10
N PHE A 64 -3.58 -2.75 -3.94
CA PHE A 64 -3.41 -1.44 -4.54
C PHE A 64 -4.26 -0.44 -3.76
N ASN A 65 -3.57 0.57 -3.19
CA ASN A 65 -4.07 1.55 -2.24
C ASN A 65 -4.63 0.94 -0.94
N CYS A 66 -4.44 1.65 0.16
CA CYS A 66 -4.91 1.26 1.48
C CYS A 66 -5.53 2.47 2.20
N GLY A 67 -6.70 2.86 1.71
CA GLY A 67 -7.51 3.90 2.33
C GLY A 67 -8.06 3.54 3.71
N GLU A 68 -8.63 4.53 4.37
CA GLU A 68 -9.32 4.33 5.65
C GLU A 68 -10.44 3.28 5.50
N GLY A 69 -10.59 2.41 6.50
CA GLY A 69 -11.61 1.36 6.50
C GLY A 69 -11.32 0.14 5.60
N VAL A 70 -10.31 0.18 4.72
CA VAL A 70 -9.97 -0.96 3.82
C VAL A 70 -9.69 -2.25 4.61
N GLN A 71 -9.00 -2.15 5.75
CA GLN A 71 -8.77 -3.30 6.63
C GLN A 71 -10.09 -3.97 7.07
N ARG A 72 -11.09 -3.17 7.47
CA ARG A 72 -12.41 -3.68 7.89
C ARG A 72 -13.15 -4.31 6.71
N LEU A 73 -13.15 -3.65 5.55
CA LEU A 73 -13.77 -4.17 4.32
C LEU A 73 -13.13 -5.50 3.90
N MET A 74 -11.80 -5.62 3.99
CA MET A 74 -11.11 -6.87 3.70
C MET A 74 -11.57 -8.00 4.63
N GLN A 75 -11.76 -7.72 5.93
CA GLN A 75 -12.26 -8.72 6.88
C GLN A 75 -13.72 -9.11 6.58
N GLU A 76 -14.58 -8.15 6.26
CA GLU A 76 -15.99 -8.36 5.90
C GLU A 76 -16.14 -9.24 4.65
N HIS A 77 -15.35 -8.96 3.62
CA HIS A 77 -15.30 -9.76 2.39
C HIS A 77 -14.47 -11.06 2.53
N LYS A 78 -14.03 -11.42 3.75
CA LYS A 78 -13.25 -12.64 4.07
C LYS A 78 -11.94 -12.75 3.27
N LEU A 79 -11.34 -11.61 2.93
CA LEU A 79 -10.05 -11.53 2.26
C LEU A 79 -8.92 -11.80 3.24
N LYS A 80 -7.94 -12.60 2.81
CA LYS A 80 -6.83 -13.03 3.65
C LYS A 80 -5.72 -11.98 3.65
N VAL A 81 -5.77 -11.08 4.63
CA VAL A 81 -4.69 -10.13 4.94
C VAL A 81 -3.40 -10.86 5.32
N ALA A 82 -3.51 -12.03 5.96
CA ALA A 82 -2.43 -12.90 6.44
C ALA A 82 -1.43 -13.40 5.39
N ARG A 83 -1.65 -13.10 4.11
CA ARG A 83 -0.79 -13.54 3.00
C ARG A 83 -0.44 -12.40 2.06
N LEU A 84 -0.61 -11.16 2.52
CA LEU A 84 -0.35 -9.99 1.71
C LEU A 84 1.17 -9.79 1.61
N ASP A 85 1.68 -9.87 0.39
CA ASP A 85 3.12 -9.76 0.12
C ASP A 85 3.52 -8.34 -0.27
N ASN A 86 2.64 -7.65 -1.00
CA ASN A 86 2.94 -6.39 -1.66
C ASN A 86 1.80 -5.39 -1.50
N ILE A 87 2.12 -4.17 -1.08
CA ILE A 87 1.20 -3.02 -1.08
C ILE A 87 1.74 -1.99 -2.08
N PHE A 88 0.93 -1.62 -3.05
CA PHE A 88 1.22 -0.59 -4.04
C PHE A 88 0.38 0.65 -3.77
N LEU A 89 1.02 1.80 -3.61
CA LEU A 89 0.34 3.08 -3.39
C LEU A 89 0.52 3.96 -4.62
N THR A 90 -0.61 4.38 -5.20
CA THR A 90 -0.60 5.17 -6.45
C THR A 90 -0.35 6.65 -6.21
N ARG A 91 -0.77 7.19 -5.06
CA ARG A 91 -0.62 8.60 -4.70
C ARG A 91 -0.54 8.75 -3.18
N MET A 92 0.24 9.73 -2.73
CA MET A 92 0.28 10.16 -1.33
C MET A 92 -0.91 11.08 -1.02
N HIS A 93 -2.08 10.48 -0.90
CA HIS A 93 -3.31 11.16 -0.47
C HIS A 93 -3.96 10.39 0.68
N TRP A 94 -4.62 11.09 1.61
CA TRP A 94 -5.20 10.45 2.81
C TRP A 94 -6.17 9.31 2.44
N CYS A 95 -6.97 9.50 1.39
CA CYS A 95 -7.88 8.45 0.91
C CYS A 95 -7.16 7.16 0.47
N ASN A 96 -5.87 7.21 0.12
CA ASN A 96 -5.10 6.04 -0.33
C ASN A 96 -4.17 5.46 0.74
N VAL A 97 -3.80 6.24 1.77
CA VAL A 97 -2.79 5.84 2.76
C VAL A 97 -3.33 5.77 4.19
N GLY A 98 -4.50 6.37 4.47
CA GLY A 98 -5.01 6.54 5.84
C GLY A 98 -5.24 5.23 6.59
N GLY A 99 -5.51 4.12 5.89
CA GLY A 99 -5.67 2.80 6.51
C GLY A 99 -4.38 2.00 6.66
N LEU A 100 -3.25 2.51 6.16
CA LEU A 100 -1.99 1.77 6.13
C LEU A 100 -1.45 1.50 7.55
N CYS A 101 -1.65 2.41 8.49
CA CYS A 101 -1.24 2.23 9.88
C CYS A 101 -1.94 1.03 10.54
N GLY A 102 -3.26 0.94 10.41
CA GLY A 102 -4.06 -0.19 10.91
C GLY A 102 -3.73 -1.50 10.19
N MET A 103 -3.50 -1.42 8.87
CA MET A 103 -3.06 -2.56 8.08
C MET A 103 -1.73 -3.12 8.60
N ILE A 104 -0.72 -2.28 8.81
CA ILE A 104 0.60 -2.70 9.31
C ILE A 104 0.49 -3.38 10.69
N LEU A 105 -0.31 -2.81 11.59
CA LEU A 105 -0.57 -3.43 12.90
C LEU A 105 -1.22 -4.81 12.76
N THR A 106 -2.18 -4.94 11.86
CA THR A 106 -2.85 -6.23 11.57
C THR A 106 -1.87 -7.26 11.00
N LEU A 107 -1.01 -6.83 10.07
CA LEU A 107 0.04 -7.69 9.51
C LEU A 107 1.01 -8.15 10.61
N LYS A 108 1.29 -7.28 11.61
CA LYS A 108 2.14 -7.59 12.77
C LYS A 108 1.54 -8.69 13.62
N GLU A 109 0.29 -8.52 14.01
CA GLU A 109 -0.45 -9.48 14.81
C GLU A 109 -0.58 -10.84 14.11
N THR A 110 -0.66 -10.82 12.78
CA THR A 110 -0.73 -12.05 11.98
C THR A 110 0.63 -12.77 11.85
N GLY A 111 1.73 -12.10 12.18
CA GLY A 111 3.09 -12.68 12.14
C GLY A 111 3.67 -12.79 10.73
N LEU A 112 3.24 -11.96 9.79
CA LEU A 112 3.81 -11.94 8.43
C LEU A 112 5.27 -11.47 8.47
N PRO A 113 6.24 -12.26 7.98
CA PRO A 113 7.64 -11.91 8.15
C PRO A 113 8.12 -10.83 7.20
N LYS A 114 7.47 -10.65 6.04
CA LYS A 114 7.87 -9.66 5.04
C LYS A 114 6.68 -9.10 4.28
N CYS A 115 6.60 -7.79 4.18
CA CYS A 115 5.67 -7.07 3.33
C CYS A 115 6.43 -5.95 2.59
N VAL A 116 6.32 -5.93 1.28
CA VAL A 116 6.97 -4.91 0.44
C VAL A 116 5.98 -3.80 0.16
N LEU A 117 6.37 -2.55 0.40
CA LEU A 117 5.58 -1.38 0.07
C LEU A 117 6.25 -0.63 -1.07
N SER A 118 5.51 -0.33 -2.13
CA SER A 118 5.98 0.46 -3.26
C SER A 118 5.07 1.65 -3.46
N GLY A 119 5.65 2.82 -3.72
CA GLY A 119 4.87 4.03 -3.91
C GLY A 119 5.73 5.27 -4.08
N PRO A 120 5.12 6.46 -3.98
CA PRO A 120 5.83 7.73 -4.11
C PRO A 120 6.90 7.90 -3.01
N PRO A 121 7.92 8.75 -3.23
CA PRO A 121 9.07 8.88 -2.32
C PRO A 121 8.68 9.36 -0.92
N GLN A 122 7.53 10.01 -0.75
CA GLN A 122 7.06 10.45 0.57
C GLN A 122 6.55 9.29 1.45
N LEU A 123 6.40 8.09 0.89
CA LEU A 123 5.97 6.89 1.62
C LEU A 123 6.96 6.48 2.71
N GLU A 124 8.26 6.61 2.46
CA GLU A 124 9.31 6.27 3.44
C GLU A 124 9.14 7.09 4.72
N LYS A 125 9.01 8.41 4.57
CA LYS A 125 8.77 9.35 5.69
C LYS A 125 7.45 9.06 6.40
N TYR A 126 6.41 8.70 5.65
CA TYR A 126 5.11 8.33 6.24
C TYR A 126 5.22 7.05 7.08
N LEU A 127 5.98 6.06 6.63
CA LEU A 127 6.21 4.82 7.37
C LEU A 127 7.07 5.04 8.61
N GLU A 128 8.06 5.92 8.56
CA GLU A 128 8.81 6.34 9.75
C GLU A 128 7.89 6.98 10.79
N ALA A 129 6.98 7.87 10.37
CA ALA A 129 5.99 8.45 11.27
C ALA A 129 5.05 7.39 11.88
N ILE A 130 4.61 6.40 11.09
CA ILE A 130 3.81 5.27 11.60
C ILE A 130 4.61 4.45 12.62
N LYS A 131 5.90 4.19 12.39
CA LYS A 131 6.76 3.45 13.33
C LYS A 131 6.86 4.13 14.69
N ILE A 132 6.89 5.47 14.73
CA ILE A 132 6.88 6.23 15.99
C ILE A 132 5.58 5.97 16.76
N PHE A 133 4.44 5.96 16.07
CA PHE A 133 3.13 5.75 16.68
C PHE A 133 2.89 4.28 17.09
N SER A 134 3.22 3.33 16.22
CA SER A 134 2.96 1.90 16.39
C SER A 134 3.98 1.19 17.31
N GLY A 135 5.01 1.90 17.75
CA GLY A 135 6.10 1.33 18.55
C GLY A 135 6.96 0.32 17.77
N PRO A 136 7.79 -0.48 18.46
CA PRO A 136 8.71 -1.40 17.80
C PRO A 136 7.96 -2.42 16.93
N LEU A 137 8.11 -2.34 15.61
CA LEU A 137 7.59 -3.32 14.65
C LEU A 137 8.46 -4.58 14.59
N LYS A 138 8.89 -5.09 15.76
CA LYS A 138 9.65 -6.35 15.85
C LYS A 138 8.76 -7.48 15.33
N GLY A 139 9.23 -8.21 14.32
CA GLY A 139 8.52 -9.37 13.73
C GLY A 139 8.00 -9.18 12.30
N ILE A 140 8.02 -7.97 11.73
CA ILE A 140 7.76 -7.75 10.29
C ILE A 140 8.91 -6.98 9.66
N ASP A 141 9.40 -7.47 8.53
CA ASP A 141 10.24 -6.71 7.60
C ASP A 141 9.36 -5.90 6.63
N LEU A 142 9.26 -4.58 6.86
CA LEU A 142 8.61 -3.64 5.95
C LEU A 142 9.66 -3.06 5.00
N ALA A 143 9.78 -3.66 3.81
CA ALA A 143 10.71 -3.19 2.80
C ALA A 143 10.05 -2.12 1.94
N VAL A 144 10.57 -0.90 1.95
CA VAL A 144 10.10 0.16 1.05
C VAL A 144 10.91 0.14 -0.22
N ARG A 145 10.22 0.11 -1.36
CA ARG A 145 10.83 0.23 -2.68
C ARG A 145 10.58 1.64 -3.23
N PRO A 146 11.64 2.41 -3.52
CA PRO A 146 11.47 3.72 -4.14
C PRO A 146 10.95 3.58 -5.58
N HIS A 147 10.19 4.59 -6.01
CA HIS A 147 9.63 4.70 -7.36
C HIS A 147 10.67 4.69 -8.49
N SER A 148 11.93 5.00 -8.19
CA SER A 148 13.08 4.98 -9.13
C SER A 148 13.71 3.60 -9.29
N ALA A 149 13.32 2.61 -8.48
CA ALA A 149 13.88 1.27 -8.51
C ALA A 149 13.43 0.51 -9.78
N PRO A 150 14.27 -0.42 -10.28
CA PRO A 150 13.94 -1.24 -11.45
C PRO A 150 12.70 -2.10 -11.22
N GLU A 151 12.14 -2.63 -12.32
CA GLU A 151 10.94 -3.47 -12.36
C GLU A 151 10.85 -4.46 -11.18
N TYR A 152 9.69 -4.48 -10.51
CA TYR A 152 9.45 -5.46 -9.46
C TYR A 152 9.01 -6.77 -10.12
N LYS A 153 9.84 -7.80 -10.03
CA LYS A 153 9.53 -9.11 -10.58
C LYS A 153 9.32 -10.12 -9.46
N ASP A 154 8.18 -10.80 -9.50
CA ASP A 154 7.85 -11.88 -8.58
C ASP A 154 7.44 -13.15 -9.32
N GLU A 155 6.96 -14.19 -8.64
CA GLU A 155 6.54 -15.45 -9.27
C GLU A 155 5.33 -15.29 -10.22
N THR A 156 4.41 -14.37 -9.92
CA THR A 156 3.13 -14.18 -10.62
C THR A 156 3.22 -13.16 -11.76
N MET A 157 3.89 -12.02 -11.53
CA MET A 157 3.88 -10.88 -12.43
C MET A 157 5.14 -10.01 -12.33
N THR A 158 5.38 -9.24 -13.38
CA THR A 158 6.33 -8.13 -13.39
C THR A 158 5.56 -6.81 -13.30
N VAL A 159 5.88 -5.98 -12.32
CA VAL A 159 5.26 -4.68 -12.06
C VAL A 159 6.24 -3.57 -12.42
N PHE A 160 5.83 -2.72 -13.35
CA PHE A 160 6.56 -1.53 -13.78
C PHE A 160 5.99 -0.31 -13.07
N GLN A 161 6.85 0.55 -12.55
CA GLN A 161 6.47 1.79 -11.86
C GLN A 161 6.69 2.96 -12.82
N ILE A 162 5.63 3.70 -13.11
CA ILE A 162 5.68 4.85 -14.01
C ILE A 162 5.34 6.10 -13.18
N PRO A 163 6.33 6.88 -12.74
CA PRO A 163 6.09 8.16 -12.11
C PRO A 163 5.56 9.16 -13.13
N ILE A 164 4.39 9.74 -12.84
CA ILE A 164 3.71 10.76 -13.64
C ILE A 164 3.79 12.06 -12.84
N TYR A 165 4.40 13.07 -13.45
CA TYR A 165 4.55 14.40 -12.88
C TYR A 165 3.50 15.35 -13.48
N SER A 166 2.80 16.11 -12.63
CA SER A 166 1.90 17.18 -13.07
C SER A 166 2.72 18.43 -13.38
N GLU A 167 2.61 18.95 -14.59
CA GLU A 167 3.16 20.27 -14.94
C GLU A 167 2.26 21.37 -14.35
N HIS A 168 2.67 21.96 -13.23
CA HIS A 168 2.08 23.21 -12.80
C HIS A 168 2.70 24.35 -13.61
N LYS A 169 2.01 24.80 -14.67
CA LYS A 169 2.23 26.17 -15.18
C LYS A 169 1.89 27.11 -14.02
N CYS A 170 2.90 27.81 -13.51
CA CYS A 170 2.74 28.89 -12.55
C CYS A 170 1.97 30.03 -13.23
N GLY A 171 0.64 29.94 -13.26
CA GLY A 171 -0.23 31.03 -13.63
C GLY A 171 -0.32 31.98 -12.45
N GLU A 172 0.17 33.21 -12.65
CA GLU A 172 0.04 34.36 -11.75
C GLU A 172 -1.36 34.43 -11.12
N ARG A 173 -1.52 33.93 -9.90
CA ARG A 173 -2.69 34.29 -9.10
C ARG A 173 -2.44 35.69 -8.54
N ARG A 174 -2.99 36.69 -9.24
CA ARG A 174 -3.21 38.04 -8.70
C ARG A 174 -3.70 37.92 -7.26
N SER A 175 -3.01 38.60 -6.35
CA SER A 175 -3.38 38.71 -4.95
C SER A 175 -4.76 39.36 -4.82
N SER A 176 -5.80 38.55 -4.70
CA SER A 176 -7.10 39.04 -4.22
C SER A 176 -6.94 39.32 -2.73
N GLN A 177 -6.78 40.61 -2.40
CA GLN A 177 -6.82 41.15 -1.05
C GLN A 177 -8.12 40.69 -0.37
N SER A 178 -7.99 40.01 0.76
CA SER A 178 -9.12 39.72 1.64
C SER A 178 -9.55 41.00 2.37
N PRO A 179 -10.85 41.29 2.55
CA PRO A 179 -11.29 42.46 3.30
C PRO A 179 -11.00 42.29 4.80
N GLU A 180 -10.44 43.32 5.41
CA GLU A 180 -10.16 43.45 6.84
C GLU A 180 -11.43 43.25 7.67
N ARG A 181 -11.41 42.29 8.61
CA ARG A 181 -12.40 42.22 9.70
C ARG A 181 -11.91 43.09 10.84
N LEU A 182 -12.60 44.21 11.06
CA LEU A 182 -12.46 45.12 12.20
C LEU A 182 -12.82 44.39 13.50
N SER A 183 -11.88 44.35 14.45
CA SER A 183 -12.12 43.96 15.84
C SER A 183 -12.50 45.18 16.67
N PRO A 184 -13.53 45.15 17.54
CA PRO A 184 -13.85 46.26 18.40
C PRO A 184 -12.92 46.30 19.61
N GLY A 185 -12.32 47.47 19.84
CA GLY A 185 -11.46 47.74 20.98
C GLY A 185 -12.23 47.85 22.29
N ARG A 186 -11.55 47.51 23.40
CA ARG A 186 -11.78 48.05 24.73
C ARG A 186 -10.49 47.97 25.56
N SER A 187 -10.20 49.11 26.18
CA SER A 187 -9.14 49.47 27.13
C SER A 187 -9.12 48.55 28.38
N SER A 188 -8.12 48.49 29.27
CA SER A 188 -7.18 49.52 29.74
C SER A 188 -6.05 48.86 30.57
N ASP A 189 -4.83 49.40 30.42
CA ASP A 189 -3.86 49.82 31.44
C ASP A 189 -3.28 48.85 32.51
N SER A 190 -1.96 48.62 32.45
CA SER A 190 -0.94 48.94 33.50
C SER A 190 0.31 48.05 33.34
N GLY A 191 1.49 48.69 33.34
CA GLY A 191 2.73 48.15 32.75
C GLY A 191 3.74 47.49 33.69
N SER A 192 4.83 46.98 33.08
CA SER A 192 6.19 47.01 33.63
C SER A 192 7.22 46.41 32.64
N ALA A 193 8.23 47.23 32.35
CA ALA A 193 9.65 46.91 32.11
C ALA A 193 10.09 46.11 30.86
N GLU A 194 10.87 46.82 30.05
CA GLU A 194 11.60 46.41 28.85
C GLU A 194 12.74 45.42 29.14
N LYS A 195 12.87 44.39 28.29
CA LYS A 195 14.15 43.79 27.88
C LYS A 195 13.93 42.89 26.65
N GLU A 196 13.84 43.49 25.48
CA GLU A 196 13.94 42.77 24.20
C GLU A 196 15.42 42.44 23.94
N GLN A 197 15.78 41.18 24.11
CA GLN A 197 17.00 40.61 23.54
C GLN A 197 16.68 40.06 22.16
N HIS A 198 17.18 40.78 21.17
CA HIS A 198 17.21 40.49 19.75
C HIS A 198 17.81 39.09 19.50
N LEU A 199 17.05 38.17 18.90
CA LEU A 199 17.55 36.92 18.31
C LEU A 199 17.09 36.86 16.85
N PRO A 200 17.96 36.44 15.92
CA PRO A 200 17.72 36.59 14.49
C PRO A 200 16.65 35.60 14.01
N ASP A 201 15.60 36.16 13.39
CA ASP A 201 14.55 35.44 12.71
C ASP A 201 15.14 34.80 11.44
N GLY A 202 15.61 33.56 11.60
CA GLY A 202 16.48 32.88 10.66
C GLY A 202 16.18 31.40 10.56
N ILE A 203 14.91 31.02 10.39
CA ILE A 203 14.57 29.69 9.87
C ILE A 203 13.57 29.89 8.75
N GLY A 204 14.11 30.02 7.54
CA GLY A 204 13.35 29.93 6.31
C GLY A 204 12.49 28.68 6.36
N GLN A 205 11.19 28.87 6.58
CA GLN A 205 10.19 27.84 6.38
C GLN A 205 10.32 27.40 4.92
N LYS A 206 11.09 26.32 4.69
CA LYS A 206 10.91 25.51 3.49
C LYS A 206 9.45 25.11 3.53
N LYS A 207 8.63 25.83 2.76
CA LYS A 207 7.27 25.42 2.41
C LYS A 207 7.40 23.98 1.96
N SER A 208 7.06 23.05 2.86
CA SER A 208 6.83 21.67 2.51
C SER A 208 5.58 21.69 1.65
N GLY A 209 5.78 22.01 0.37
CA GLY A 209 4.78 21.78 -0.64
C GLY A 209 4.47 20.30 -0.54
N ARG A 210 3.28 19.98 -0.02
CA ARG A 210 2.62 18.75 -0.43
C ARG A 210 2.65 18.84 -1.94
N ASP A 211 3.44 18.01 -2.59
CA ASP A 211 3.58 18.06 -4.02
C ASP A 211 2.51 17.10 -4.58
N PRO A 212 1.29 17.58 -4.92
CA PRO A 212 0.29 16.73 -5.55
C PRO A 212 0.73 16.31 -6.97
N SER A 213 1.90 16.76 -7.42
CA SER A 213 2.38 16.56 -8.77
C SER A 213 2.82 15.13 -9.06
N LEU A 214 3.19 14.32 -8.07
CA LEU A 214 3.70 12.96 -8.31
C LEU A 214 2.65 11.88 -8.05
N VAL A 215 2.22 11.23 -9.13
CA VAL A 215 1.39 10.02 -9.13
C VAL A 215 2.22 8.87 -9.67
N VAL A 216 2.18 7.69 -9.04
CA VAL A 216 2.83 6.50 -9.56
C VAL A 216 1.76 5.58 -10.15
N ALA A 217 1.86 5.34 -11.45
CA ALA A 217 1.07 4.31 -12.13
C ALA A 217 1.83 2.98 -12.10
N PHE A 218 1.10 1.87 -11.94
CA PHE A 218 1.67 0.53 -11.92
C PHE A 218 1.16 -0.27 -13.11
N VAL A 219 2.06 -0.73 -13.98
CA VAL A 219 1.72 -1.65 -15.07
C VAL A 219 2.05 -3.06 -14.60
N CYS A 220 1.04 -3.91 -14.50
CA CYS A 220 1.18 -5.28 -14.01
C CYS A 220 1.14 -6.25 -15.20
N LYS A 221 2.29 -6.80 -15.58
CA LYS A 221 2.42 -7.80 -16.66
C LYS A 221 2.50 -9.19 -16.06
N LEU A 222 1.46 -10.00 -16.27
CA LEU A 222 1.44 -11.39 -15.81
C LEU A 222 2.50 -12.22 -16.55
N HIS A 223 3.13 -13.14 -15.83
CA HIS A 223 4.02 -14.11 -16.44
C HIS A 223 3.23 -15.09 -17.29
N VAL A 224 3.67 -15.28 -18.53
CA VAL A 224 3.01 -16.21 -19.45
C VAL A 224 3.32 -17.62 -19.00
N LYS A 225 2.29 -18.39 -18.68
CA LYS A 225 2.42 -19.83 -18.52
C LYS A 225 2.42 -20.47 -19.91
N LYS A 226 3.49 -21.17 -20.25
CA LYS A 226 3.49 -22.04 -21.43
C LYS A 226 2.46 -23.14 -21.18
N GLY A 227 1.45 -23.23 -22.05
CA GLY A 227 0.47 -24.30 -22.00
C GLY A 227 1.14 -25.66 -22.23
N ASN A 228 0.49 -26.73 -21.78
CA ASN A 228 0.92 -28.07 -22.15
C ASN A 228 0.65 -28.27 -23.64
N PHE A 229 1.68 -28.63 -24.39
CA PHE A 229 1.53 -28.94 -25.80
C PHE A 229 0.71 -30.21 -25.96
N LEU A 230 -0.45 -30.10 -26.61
CA LEU A 230 -1.34 -31.23 -26.84
C LEU A 230 -0.94 -31.97 -28.12
N VAL A 231 -0.04 -32.94 -27.98
CA VAL A 231 0.52 -33.77 -29.08
C VAL A 231 -0.59 -34.37 -29.97
N LEU A 232 -1.68 -34.84 -29.38
CA LEU A 232 -2.80 -35.45 -30.12
C LEU A 232 -3.49 -34.44 -31.04
N LYS A 233 -3.82 -33.25 -30.53
CA LYS A 233 -4.40 -32.16 -31.34
C LYS A 233 -3.41 -31.66 -32.40
N ALA A 234 -2.12 -31.64 -32.10
CA ALA A 234 -1.11 -31.24 -33.07
C ALA A 234 -1.02 -32.23 -34.25
N LYS A 235 -1.11 -33.54 -33.98
CA LYS A 235 -1.21 -34.57 -35.02
C LYS A 235 -2.50 -34.45 -35.85
N GLU A 236 -3.64 -34.18 -35.22
CA GLU A 236 -4.92 -33.94 -35.93
C GLU A 236 -4.85 -32.72 -36.85
N LEU A 237 -4.06 -31.70 -36.49
CA LEU A 237 -3.86 -30.49 -37.30
C LEU A 237 -2.76 -30.64 -38.37
N GLY A 238 -2.19 -31.83 -38.55
CA GLY A 238 -1.17 -32.10 -39.57
C GLY A 238 0.19 -31.45 -39.29
N LEU A 239 0.44 -31.01 -38.06
CA LEU A 239 1.75 -30.51 -37.66
C LEU A 239 2.73 -31.70 -37.57
N PRO A 240 3.97 -31.57 -38.06
CA PRO A 240 5.00 -32.57 -37.81
C PRO A 240 5.33 -32.57 -36.32
N VAL A 241 4.97 -33.64 -35.62
CA VAL A 241 5.21 -33.86 -34.19
C VAL A 241 6.16 -35.01 -33.98
#